data_AF-A0A9D8IH53-F1
#
_entry.id   AF-A0A9D8IH53-F1
#
_cell.length_a   1.000
_cell.length_b   1.000
_cell.length_c   1.000
_cell.angle_alpha   90.00
_cell.angle_beta   90.00
_cell.angle_gamma   90.00
#
_symmetry.space_group_name_H-M   'P 1'
#
loop_
_entity.id
_entity.type
_entity.pdbx_description
1 polymer ?
#
loop_
_entity_poly.entity_id
_entity_poly.type
_entity_poly.pdbx_seq_one_letter_code
_entity_poly.pdbx_strand_id
1 'polypeptide(L)'
;MSNGNSVSKQDMPKDDNGIYKYIKERLQDQQSWYGGKANLNKKRFMRFQTVIIILGALIPLIVVFDNYATGLVNNDPNKVPAFFTGLPGIISAVISATIAILAGIDKLAQPQANWFNYRANEEMLKKEEWMYRYMAGPYKGLKKEEAKKLLVERVESVIAADIARFAQAEYKKEEDVNTIPKKEPNEE
;
A
#
# COMPACT_ATOMS: atom_id res chain seq x y z
N MET A 1 -6.76 -20.05 -12.67
CA MET A 1 -6.26 -21.41 -12.46
C MET A 1 -4.75 -21.37 -12.58
N SER A 2 -4.03 -21.39 -11.46
CA SER A 2 -2.56 -21.49 -11.44
C SER A 2 -2.22 -22.73 -10.63
N ASN A 3 -1.73 -23.75 -11.33
CA ASN A 3 -1.40 -25.06 -10.79
C ASN A 3 -0.21 -24.92 -9.85
N GLY A 4 -0.48 -24.93 -8.54
CA GLY A 4 0.56 -25.01 -7.52
C GLY A 4 1.00 -26.46 -7.39
N ASN A 5 2.23 -26.75 -7.82
CA ASN A 5 2.88 -28.04 -7.57
C ASN A 5 2.90 -28.30 -6.06
N SER A 6 2.04 -29.20 -5.61
CA SER A 6 2.05 -29.75 -4.25
C SER A 6 3.21 -30.74 -4.13
N VAL A 7 4.32 -30.28 -3.57
CA VAL A 7 5.42 -31.17 -3.19
C VAL A 7 4.89 -32.15 -2.13
N SER A 8 5.05 -33.45 -2.41
CA SER A 8 4.55 -34.59 -1.64
C SER A 8 5.13 -34.65 -0.22
N LYS A 9 4.26 -34.94 0.76
CA LYS A 9 4.49 -34.87 2.21
C LYS A 9 5.44 -35.94 2.79
N GLN A 10 6.15 -36.75 1.99
CA GLN A 10 6.54 -38.09 2.43
C GLN A 10 8.03 -38.34 2.75
N ASP A 11 8.93 -37.37 2.54
CA ASP A 11 10.38 -37.64 2.66
C ASP A 11 11.13 -36.82 3.73
N MET A 12 10.47 -36.34 4.79
CA MET A 12 11.18 -35.61 5.87
C MET A 12 11.46 -36.48 7.12
N PRO A 13 12.74 -36.58 7.57
CA PRO A 13 13.15 -37.35 8.75
C PRO A 13 12.50 -36.85 10.05
N LYS A 14 12.21 -37.76 10.99
CA LYS A 14 11.42 -37.50 12.21
C LYS A 14 12.09 -36.63 13.31
N ASP A 15 13.37 -36.22 13.16
CA ASP A 15 14.00 -35.19 14.01
C ASP A 15 13.83 -33.75 13.47
N ASP A 16 13.30 -33.61 12.24
CA ASP A 16 12.97 -32.35 11.58
C ASP A 16 11.58 -31.80 11.95
N ASN A 17 10.85 -32.47 12.86
CA ASN A 17 9.48 -32.10 13.20
C ASN A 17 9.37 -30.64 13.70
N GLY A 18 10.37 -30.13 14.43
CA GLY A 18 10.38 -28.75 14.92
C GLY A 18 10.60 -27.71 13.83
N ILE A 19 11.67 -27.86 13.03
CA ILE A 19 11.98 -26.87 11.99
C ILE A 19 10.97 -26.91 10.84
N TYR A 20 10.51 -28.11 10.45
CA TYR A 20 9.49 -28.23 9.41
C TYR A 20 8.18 -27.58 9.87
N LYS A 21 7.77 -27.81 11.12
CA LYS A 21 6.60 -27.16 11.72
C LYS A 21 6.78 -25.64 11.71
N TYR A 22 7.94 -25.12 12.12
CA TYR A 22 8.25 -23.69 12.07
C TYR A 22 8.15 -23.12 10.65
N ILE A 23 8.80 -23.76 9.67
CA ILE A 23 8.77 -23.31 8.28
C ILE A 23 7.33 -23.23 7.77
N LYS A 24 6.52 -24.24 8.08
CA LYS A 24 5.15 -24.32 7.58
C LYS A 24 4.19 -23.38 8.31
N GLU A 25 4.18 -23.41 9.64
CA GLU A 25 3.19 -22.70 10.47
C GLU A 25 3.58 -21.25 10.74
N ARG A 26 4.87 -20.91 10.68
CA ARG A 26 5.36 -19.55 10.93
C ARG A 26 5.84 -18.89 9.64
N LEU A 27 6.88 -19.42 8.99
CA LEU A 27 7.50 -18.74 7.85
C LEU A 27 6.56 -18.62 6.65
N GLN A 28 5.98 -19.73 6.20
CA GLN A 28 5.08 -19.76 5.04
C GLN A 28 3.73 -19.08 5.30
N ASP A 29 3.23 -19.16 6.53
CA ASP A 29 2.06 -18.38 6.97
C ASP A 29 2.35 -16.87 6.86
N GLN A 30 3.51 -16.41 7.35
CA GLN A 30 3.91 -15.01 7.24
C GLN A 30 4.12 -14.57 5.79
N GLN A 31 4.76 -15.39 4.94
CA GLN A 31 4.85 -15.11 3.50
C GLN A 31 3.45 -14.92 2.87
N SER A 32 2.49 -15.78 3.22
CA SER A 32 1.12 -15.72 2.70
C SER A 32 0.38 -14.49 3.20
N TRP A 33 0.54 -14.15 4.49
CA TRP A 33 -0.05 -12.97 5.10
C TRP A 33 0.48 -11.69 4.45
N TYR A 34 1.81 -11.57 4.30
CA TYR A 34 2.44 -10.43 3.64
C TYR A 34 2.00 -10.31 2.18
N GLY A 35 1.99 -11.42 1.41
CA GLY A 35 1.52 -11.41 0.02
C GLY A 35 0.05 -11.02 -0.11
N GLY A 36 -0.81 -11.49 0.79
CA GLY A 36 -2.21 -11.09 0.85
C GLY A 36 -2.38 -9.59 1.13
N LYS A 37 -1.68 -9.07 2.14
CA LYS A 37 -1.71 -7.65 2.51
C LYS A 37 -1.13 -6.76 1.42
N ALA A 38 -0.05 -7.17 0.77
CA ALA A 38 0.54 -6.47 -0.37
C ALA A 38 -0.49 -6.30 -1.51
N ASN A 39 -1.20 -7.38 -1.86
CA ASN A 39 -2.20 -7.35 -2.92
C ASN A 39 -3.43 -6.48 -2.60
N LEU A 40 -3.90 -6.51 -1.34
CA LEU A 40 -5.00 -5.64 -0.91
C LEU A 40 -4.62 -4.16 -1.01
N ASN A 41 -3.42 -3.81 -0.55
CA ASN A 41 -2.90 -2.44 -0.62
C ASN A 41 -2.67 -1.99 -2.06
N LYS A 42 -2.13 -2.87 -2.93
CA LYS A 42 -2.00 -2.60 -4.37
C LYS A 42 -3.35 -2.27 -4.99
N LYS A 43 -4.38 -3.09 -4.75
CA LYS A 43 -5.73 -2.87 -5.28
C LYS A 43 -6.32 -1.56 -4.78
N ARG A 44 -6.16 -1.25 -3.49
CA ARG A 44 -6.64 0.01 -2.90
C ARG A 44 -5.97 1.23 -3.54
N PHE A 45 -4.64 1.21 -3.65
CA PHE A 45 -3.86 2.25 -4.31
C PHE A 45 -4.32 2.46 -5.75
N MET A 46 -4.37 1.39 -6.55
CA MET A 46 -4.78 1.47 -7.96
C MET A 46 -6.19 2.02 -8.13
N ARG A 47 -7.14 1.65 -7.24
CA ARG A 47 -8.52 2.17 -7.29
C ARG A 47 -8.56 3.66 -6.99
N PHE A 48 -7.93 4.12 -5.91
CA PHE A 48 -7.93 5.54 -5.55
C PHE A 48 -7.27 6.39 -6.63
N GLN A 49 -6.10 5.97 -7.13
CA GLN A 49 -5.43 6.71 -8.20
C GLN A 49 -6.22 6.73 -9.50
N THR A 50 -6.85 5.61 -9.88
CA THR A 50 -7.69 5.58 -11.09
C THR A 50 -8.84 6.58 -10.99
N VAL A 51 -9.52 6.65 -9.84
CA VAL A 51 -10.63 7.60 -9.63
C VAL A 51 -10.13 9.04 -9.66
N ILE A 52 -9.02 9.35 -8.96
CA ILE A 52 -8.43 10.69 -8.94
C ILE A 52 -8.04 11.14 -10.35
N ILE A 53 -7.37 10.28 -11.12
CA ILE A 53 -6.93 10.59 -12.49
C ILE A 53 -8.13 10.86 -13.40
N ILE A 54 -9.16 10.01 -13.36
CA ILE A 54 -10.37 10.20 -14.18
C ILE A 54 -11.05 11.52 -13.82
N LEU A 55 -11.28 11.77 -12.52
CA LEU A 55 -11.92 12.99 -12.05
C LEU A 55 -11.11 14.24 -12.43
N GLY A 56 -9.78 14.20 -12.26
CA GLY A 56 -8.89 15.29 -12.62
C GLY A 56 -8.88 15.58 -14.13
N ALA A 57 -8.96 14.54 -14.96
CA ALA A 57 -9.02 14.68 -16.42
C ALA A 57 -10.36 15.27 -16.91
N LEU A 58 -11.44 15.14 -16.14
CA LEU A 58 -12.75 15.70 -16.50
C LEU A 58 -12.85 17.21 -16.23
N ILE A 59 -12.10 17.75 -15.26
CA ILE A 59 -12.18 19.18 -14.90
C ILE A 59 -11.90 20.10 -16.10
N PRO A 60 -10.79 19.94 -16.86
CA PRO A 60 -10.52 20.80 -18.02
C PRO A 60 -11.61 20.73 -19.10
N LEU A 61 -12.22 19.55 -19.30
CA LEU A 61 -13.30 19.37 -20.27
C LEU A 61 -14.54 20.17 -19.87
N ILE A 62 -14.88 20.18 -18.58
CA ILE A 62 -16.00 20.96 -18.05
C ILE A 62 -15.71 22.46 -18.22
N VAL A 63 -14.49 22.90 -17.93
CA VAL A 63 -14.09 24.31 -18.07
C VAL A 63 -14.17 24.78 -19.53
N VAL A 64 -13.69 23.97 -20.49
CA VAL A 64 -13.78 24.32 -21.92
C VAL A 64 -15.23 24.40 -22.39
N PHE A 65 -16.07 23.45 -21.95
CA PHE A 65 -17.50 23.46 -22.28
C PHE A 65 -18.22 24.67 -21.69
N ASP A 66 -17.95 25.02 -20.43
CA ASP A 66 -18.52 26.18 -19.76
C ASP A 66 -18.15 27.50 -20.45
N ASN A 67 -16.88 27.64 -20.85
CA ASN A 67 -16.40 28.79 -21.62
C ASN A 67 -17.09 28.90 -23.00
N TYR A 68 -17.27 27.77 -23.69
CA TYR A 68 -17.95 27.73 -24.98
C TYR A 68 -19.43 28.10 -24.85
N ALA A 69 -20.14 27.52 -23.87
CA ALA A 69 -21.55 27.82 -23.61
C ALA A 69 -21.74 29.30 -23.23
N THR A 70 -20.90 29.85 -22.35
CA THR A 70 -20.93 31.25 -21.95
C THR A 70 -20.69 32.20 -23.15
N GLY A 71 -19.77 31.83 -24.05
CA GLY A 71 -19.55 32.56 -25.31
C GLY A 71 -20.80 32.65 -26.21
N LEU A 72 -21.66 31.62 -26.20
CA LEU A 72 -22.92 31.63 -26.95
C LEU A 72 -23.99 32.51 -26.27
N VAL A 73 -24.08 32.49 -24.94
CA VAL A 73 -25.03 33.32 -24.15
C VAL A 73 -24.78 34.81 -24.34
N ASN A 74 -23.52 35.24 -24.33
CA ASN A 74 -23.16 36.65 -24.44
C ASN A 74 -23.63 37.30 -25.74
N ASN A 75 -23.89 36.50 -26.78
CA ASN A 75 -24.42 36.98 -28.05
C ASN A 75 -25.96 36.99 -28.12
N ASP A 76 -26.64 36.17 -27.31
CA ASP A 76 -28.10 36.18 -27.14
C ASP A 76 -28.49 35.36 -25.89
N PRO A 77 -28.98 36.01 -24.81
CA PRO A 77 -29.25 35.34 -23.53
C PRO A 77 -30.40 34.32 -23.59
N ASN A 78 -31.23 34.31 -24.65
CA ASN A 78 -32.31 33.34 -24.80
C ASN A 78 -31.89 32.05 -25.54
N LYS A 79 -30.68 31.99 -26.09
CA LYS A 79 -30.22 30.85 -26.92
C LYS A 79 -29.73 29.66 -26.11
N VAL A 80 -29.35 29.86 -24.86
CA VAL A 80 -28.75 28.80 -24.04
C VAL A 80 -29.55 28.66 -22.75
N PRO A 81 -30.15 27.50 -22.48
CA PRO A 81 -30.92 27.30 -21.26
C PRO A 81 -30.07 27.58 -20.02
N ALA A 82 -30.62 28.27 -19.01
CA ALA A 82 -29.92 28.65 -17.77
C ALA A 82 -29.24 27.48 -17.02
N PHE A 83 -29.68 26.25 -17.28
CA PHE A 83 -29.04 25.03 -16.80
C PHE A 83 -27.57 24.90 -17.25
N PHE A 84 -27.22 25.38 -18.44
CA PHE A 84 -25.88 25.24 -19.03
C PHE A 84 -24.84 26.23 -18.51
N THR A 85 -25.24 27.29 -17.80
CA THR A 85 -24.32 28.35 -17.32
C THR A 85 -24.05 28.27 -15.81
N GLY A 86 -24.90 27.59 -15.03
CA GLY A 86 -24.76 27.53 -13.57
C GLY A 86 -24.24 26.19 -13.02
N LEU A 87 -24.54 25.09 -13.71
CA LEU A 87 -24.21 23.74 -13.22
C LEU A 87 -22.76 23.29 -13.41
N PRO A 88 -22.03 23.68 -14.48
CA PRO A 88 -20.64 23.26 -14.67
C PRO A 88 -19.73 23.63 -13.48
N GLY A 89 -19.94 24.79 -12.86
CA GLY A 89 -19.21 25.24 -11.69
C GLY A 89 -19.46 24.37 -10.44
N ILE A 90 -20.72 24.03 -10.17
CA ILE A 90 -21.10 23.16 -9.04
C ILE A 90 -20.51 21.76 -9.24
N ILE A 91 -20.60 21.22 -10.46
CA ILE A 91 -20.04 19.90 -10.79
C ILE A 91 -18.51 19.91 -10.59
N SER A 92 -17.83 20.94 -11.07
CA SER A 92 -16.37 21.08 -10.90
C SER A 92 -15.97 21.18 -9.43
N ALA A 93 -16.74 21.90 -8.61
CA ALA A 93 -16.51 22.00 -7.17
C ALA A 93 -16.68 20.64 -6.46
N VAL A 94 -17.73 19.89 -6.80
CA VAL A 94 -17.99 18.55 -6.23
C VAL A 94 -16.88 17.57 -6.63
N ILE A 95 -16.43 17.59 -7.89
CA ILE A 95 -15.31 16.78 -8.38
C ILE A 95 -14.04 17.12 -7.59
N SER A 96 -13.74 18.41 -7.45
CA SER A 96 -12.54 18.89 -6.73
C SER A 96 -12.56 18.48 -5.26
N ALA A 97 -13.70 18.64 -4.57
CA ALA A 97 -13.87 18.18 -3.19
C ALA A 97 -13.68 16.67 -3.06
N THR A 98 -14.23 15.90 -4.00
CA THR A 98 -14.08 14.43 -4.03
C THR A 98 -12.61 14.03 -4.22
N ILE A 99 -11.88 14.67 -5.14
CA ILE A 99 -10.44 14.45 -5.33
C ILE A 99 -9.69 14.74 -4.03
N ALA A 100 -9.96 15.87 -3.37
CA ALA A 100 -9.30 16.26 -2.13
C ALA A 100 -9.52 15.23 -1.01
N ILE A 101 -10.75 14.73 -0.85
CA ILE A 101 -11.07 13.69 0.14
C ILE A 101 -10.31 12.39 -0.18
N LEU A 102 -10.33 11.94 -1.44
CA LEU A 102 -9.64 10.71 -1.84
C LEU A 102 -8.13 10.83 -1.67
N ALA A 103 -7.54 11.97 -2.04
CA ALA A 103 -6.13 12.26 -1.85
C ALA A 103 -5.75 12.31 -0.36
N GLY A 104 -6.62 12.87 0.49
CA GLY A 104 -6.47 12.85 1.93
C GLY A 104 -6.47 11.43 2.49
N ILE A 105 -7.42 10.59 2.07
CA ILE A 105 -7.48 9.19 2.46
C ILE A 105 -6.25 8.41 1.97
N ASP A 106 -5.78 8.66 0.74
CA ASP A 106 -4.58 8.03 0.18
C ASP A 106 -3.33 8.40 0.99
N LYS A 107 -3.19 9.68 1.36
CA LYS A 107 -2.10 10.18 2.22
C LYS A 107 -2.11 9.54 3.61
N LEU A 108 -3.29 9.36 4.21
CA LEU A 108 -3.41 8.76 5.55
C LEU A 108 -3.16 7.24 5.53
N ALA A 109 -3.74 6.55 4.55
CA ALA A 109 -3.65 5.10 4.46
C ALA A 109 -2.31 4.61 3.86
N GLN A 110 -1.60 5.47 3.11
CA GLN A 110 -0.35 5.17 2.40
C GLN A 110 -0.33 3.78 1.75
N PRO A 111 -1.36 3.42 0.95
CA PRO A 111 -1.51 2.06 0.44
C PRO A 111 -0.35 1.69 -0.50
N GLN A 112 0.25 2.64 -1.21
CA GLN A 112 1.43 2.39 -2.03
C GLN A 112 2.64 1.95 -1.20
N ALA A 113 2.99 2.70 -0.15
CA ALA A 113 4.11 2.38 0.72
C ALA A 113 3.89 1.02 1.41
N ASN A 114 2.68 0.78 1.93
CA ASN A 114 2.30 -0.50 2.52
C ASN A 114 2.42 -1.66 1.53
N TRP A 115 1.97 -1.48 0.29
CA TRP A 115 2.11 -2.49 -0.76
C TRP A 115 3.58 -2.87 -0.98
N PHE A 116 4.46 -1.89 -1.20
CA PHE A 116 5.89 -2.15 -1.42
C PHE A 116 6.56 -2.79 -0.22
N ASN A 117 6.28 -2.28 0.98
CA ASN A 117 6.86 -2.81 2.23
C ASN A 117 6.48 -4.28 2.45
N TYR A 118 5.20 -4.62 2.34
CA TYR A 118 4.75 -6.00 2.51
C TYR A 118 5.31 -6.92 1.43
N ARG A 119 5.42 -6.43 0.18
CA ARG A 119 6.02 -7.21 -0.90
C ARG A 119 7.52 -7.44 -0.68
N ALA A 120 8.24 -6.44 -0.19
CA ALA A 120 9.66 -6.56 0.12
C ALA A 120 9.90 -7.60 1.23
N ASN A 121 9.12 -7.56 2.32
CA ASN A 121 9.22 -8.55 3.39
C ASN A 121 8.86 -9.96 2.91
N GLU A 122 7.79 -10.11 2.12
CA GLU A 122 7.42 -11.40 1.50
C GLU A 122 8.60 -11.99 0.71
N GLU A 123 9.23 -11.19 -0.15
CA GLU A 123 10.35 -11.65 -0.97
C GLU A 123 11.62 -11.91 -0.13
N MET A 124 11.86 -11.14 0.93
CA MET A 124 12.95 -11.42 1.89
C MET A 124 12.74 -12.77 2.59
N LEU A 125 11.52 -13.06 3.04
CA LEU A 125 11.19 -14.34 3.69
C LEU A 125 11.29 -15.52 2.72
N LYS A 126 10.84 -15.37 1.48
CA LYS A 126 11.01 -16.41 0.43
C LYS A 126 12.48 -16.66 0.13
N LYS A 127 13.26 -15.60 -0.02
CA LYS A 127 14.70 -15.69 -0.25
C LYS A 127 15.37 -16.46 0.89
N GLU A 128 15.02 -16.15 2.13
CA GLU A 128 15.58 -16.82 3.31
C GLU A 128 15.24 -18.32 3.32
N GLU A 129 13.98 -18.68 3.01
CA GLU A 129 13.57 -20.08 2.86
C GLU A 129 14.40 -20.82 1.81
N TRP A 130 14.57 -20.22 0.63
CA TRP A 130 15.35 -20.82 -0.46
C TRP A 130 16.83 -20.94 -0.11
N MET A 131 17.43 -19.92 0.54
CA MET A 131 18.81 -19.96 0.99
C MET A 131 19.04 -21.09 1.99
N TYR A 132 18.13 -21.28 2.94
CA TYR A 132 18.20 -22.39 3.89
C TYR A 132 18.04 -23.75 3.20
N ARG A 133 17.03 -23.90 2.34
CA ARG A 133 16.74 -25.17 1.63
C ARG A 133 17.91 -25.67 0.79
N TYR A 134 18.64 -24.77 0.15
CA TYR A 134 19.78 -25.12 -0.69
C TYR A 134 21.14 -24.96 0.01
N MET A 135 21.15 -24.73 1.33
CA MET A 135 22.37 -24.51 2.12
C MET A 135 23.29 -23.47 1.45
N ALA A 136 22.69 -22.39 0.96
CA ALA A 136 23.34 -21.32 0.21
C ALA A 136 23.48 -20.05 1.04
N GLY A 137 24.35 -19.13 0.61
CA GLY A 137 24.54 -17.85 1.28
C GLY A 137 24.99 -18.03 2.74
N PRO A 138 24.31 -17.42 3.73
CA PRO A 138 24.66 -17.53 5.15
C PRO A 138 24.66 -18.96 5.70
N TYR A 139 23.98 -19.90 5.02
CA TYR A 139 23.86 -21.30 5.47
C TYR A 139 24.97 -22.21 4.94
N LYS A 140 25.82 -21.71 4.04
CA LYS A 140 26.83 -22.53 3.38
C LYS A 140 27.86 -23.07 4.38
N GLY A 141 28.05 -24.38 4.39
CA GLY A 141 29.04 -25.06 5.24
C GLY A 141 28.68 -25.15 6.72
N LEU A 142 27.48 -24.68 7.12
CA LEU A 142 26.99 -24.82 8.50
C LEU A 142 26.50 -26.25 8.77
N LYS A 143 26.58 -26.66 10.03
CA LYS A 143 25.90 -27.87 10.51
C LYS A 143 24.39 -27.65 10.49
N LYS A 144 23.62 -28.74 10.30
CA LYS A 144 22.16 -28.70 10.20
C LYS A 144 21.50 -27.95 11.37
N GLU A 145 21.95 -28.20 12.61
CA GLU A 145 21.39 -27.53 13.80
C GLU A 145 21.71 -26.03 13.88
N GLU A 146 22.90 -25.61 13.44
CA GLU A 146 23.27 -24.20 13.38
C GLU A 146 22.47 -23.47 12.29
N ALA A 147 22.29 -24.11 11.14
CA ALA A 147 21.47 -23.58 10.05
C ALA A 147 20.00 -23.40 10.46
N LYS A 148 19.43 -24.36 11.22
CA LYS A 148 18.06 -24.26 11.76
C LYS A 148 17.89 -23.03 12.66
N LYS A 149 18.81 -22.81 13.61
CA LYS A 149 18.76 -21.65 14.52
C LYS A 149 18.91 -20.34 13.76
N LEU A 150 19.87 -20.27 12.84
CA LEU A 150 20.11 -19.10 12.01
C LEU A 150 18.88 -18.75 11.15
N LEU A 151 18.14 -19.74 10.64
CA LEU A 151 16.88 -19.50 9.94
C LEU A 151 15.85 -18.81 10.83
N VAL A 152 15.62 -19.33 12.03
CA VAL A 152 14.65 -18.73 12.96
C VAL A 152 15.05 -17.29 13.30
N GLU A 153 16.31 -17.06 13.63
CA GLU A 153 16.82 -15.72 13.96
C GLU A 153 16.63 -14.73 12.82
N ARG A 154 16.96 -15.12 11.58
CA ARG A 154 16.84 -14.25 10.41
C ARG A 154 15.38 -13.98 10.05
N VAL A 155 14.51 -15.00 10.11
CA VAL A 155 13.06 -14.82 9.86
C VAL A 155 12.43 -13.90 10.90
N GLU A 156 12.67 -14.14 12.19
CA GLU A 156 12.13 -13.28 13.24
C GLU A 156 12.74 -11.87 13.21
N SER A 157 13.98 -11.72 12.75
CA SER A 157 14.59 -10.40 12.52
C SER A 157 13.87 -9.60 11.44
N VAL A 158 13.47 -10.22 10.33
CA VAL A 158 12.65 -9.54 9.29
C VAL A 158 11.32 -9.08 9.87
N ILE A 159 10.65 -9.93 10.64
CA ILE A 159 9.35 -9.62 11.27
C ILE A 159 9.50 -8.51 12.31
N ALA A 160 10.53 -8.58 13.16
CA ALA A 160 10.78 -7.56 14.18
C ALA A 160 11.14 -6.21 13.55
N ALA A 161 11.93 -6.20 12.46
CA ALA A 161 12.25 -4.99 11.73
C ALA A 161 10.99 -4.33 11.12
N ASP A 162 10.03 -5.13 10.66
CA ASP A 162 8.74 -4.64 10.18
C ASP A 162 7.94 -3.95 11.29
N ILE A 163 7.82 -4.59 12.45
CA ILE A 163 7.12 -4.04 13.63
C ILE A 163 7.80 -2.74 14.08
N ALA A 164 9.12 -2.73 14.19
CA ALA A 164 9.88 -1.55 14.59
C ALA A 164 9.67 -0.38 13.61
N ARG A 165 9.61 -0.66 12.30
CA ARG A 165 9.33 0.36 11.28
C ARG A 165 7.93 0.96 11.44
N PHE A 166 6.92 0.16 11.77
CA PHE A 166 5.57 0.67 12.03
C PHE A 166 5.52 1.55 13.28
N ALA A 167 6.16 1.13 14.37
CA ALA A 167 6.25 1.92 15.60
C ALA A 167 6.97 3.26 15.35
N GLN A 168 8.11 3.25 14.65
CA GLN A 168 8.83 4.47 14.27
C GLN A 168 8.01 5.41 13.38
N ALA A 169 7.26 4.85 12.43
CA ALA A 169 6.36 5.63 11.58
C ALA A 169 5.21 6.28 12.36
N GLU A 170 4.84 5.71 13.51
CA GLU A 170 3.84 6.27 14.42
C GLU A 170 4.42 7.40 15.27
N TYR A 171 5.59 7.17 15.92
CA TYR A 171 6.31 8.22 16.66
C TYR A 171 6.60 9.46 15.82
N LYS A 172 7.04 9.28 14.57
CA LYS A 172 7.34 10.41 13.68
C LYS A 172 6.10 11.26 13.37
N LYS A 173 4.92 10.65 13.29
CA LYS A 173 3.67 11.39 13.09
C LYS A 173 3.32 12.23 14.31
N GLU A 174 3.61 11.75 15.53
CA GLU A 174 3.37 12.50 16.76
C GLU A 174 4.29 13.71 16.90
N GLU A 175 5.57 13.58 16.56
CA GLU A 175 6.53 14.69 16.54
C GLU A 175 6.15 15.78 15.52
N ASP A 176 5.75 15.39 14.31
CA ASP A 176 5.32 16.33 13.26
C ASP A 176 4.07 17.12 13.67
N VAL A 177 3.18 16.55 14.51
CA VAL A 177 1.99 17.24 15.03
C VAL A 177 2.36 18.20 16.17
N ASN A 178 3.27 17.80 17.06
CA ASN A 178 3.67 18.61 18.21
C ASN A 178 4.59 19.80 17.86
N THR A 179 5.19 19.80 16.67
CA THR A 179 6.04 20.89 16.17
C THR A 179 5.28 21.99 15.42
N ILE A 180 3.96 21.85 15.22
CA ILE A 180 3.12 22.92 14.66
C ILE A 180 3.01 24.04 15.72
N PRO A 181 3.48 25.27 15.43
CA PRO A 181 3.41 26.36 16.40
C PRO A 181 1.96 26.59 16.80
N LYS A 182 1.67 26.46 18.10
CA LYS A 182 0.36 26.87 18.65
C LYS A 182 0.22 28.35 18.34
N LYS A 183 -0.77 28.72 17.54
CA LYS A 183 -1.17 30.11 17.36
C LYS A 183 -1.46 30.65 18.76
N GLU A 184 -0.56 31.48 19.29
CA GLU A 184 -0.85 32.22 20.51
C GLU A 184 -2.11 33.05 20.23
N PRO A 185 -3.10 33.05 21.14
CA PRO A 185 -4.25 33.91 20.97
C PRO A 185 -3.74 35.34 20.99
N ASN A 186 -4.02 36.09 19.92
CA ASN A 186 -3.70 37.50 19.86
C ASN A 186 -4.28 38.16 21.11
N GLU A 187 -3.42 38.66 21.99
CA GLU A 187 -3.81 39.53 23.08
C GLU A 187 -4.29 40.85 22.43
N GLU A 188 -5.60 41.07 22.44
CA GLU A 188 -6.23 42.35 22.11
C GLU A 188 -5.98 43.40 23.19
#